data_AF-A0A059WYJ3-F1
#
_entry.id   AF-A0A059WYJ3-F1
#
_cell.length_a   1.000
_cell.length_b   1.000
_cell.length_c   1.000
_cell.angle_alpha   90.00
_cell.angle_beta   90.00
_cell.angle_gamma   90.00
#
_symmetry.space_group_name_H-M   'P 1'
#
loop_
_entity.id
_entity.type
_entity.pdbx_description
1 polymer ?
#
loop_
_entity_poly.entity_id
_entity_poly.type
_entity_poly.pdbx_seq_one_letter_code
_entity_poly.pdbx_strand_id
1 'polypeptide(L)'
;MSSSPQNSSQYLDVRFGSLLPWPFHFMAVIVLLISIGMITTHPWIASIFTLACLFVFTAAEGTEIDLQKKAFREYTSIYFVKTGGWVGFDTIEKVYVNRNKVRQNMNPSRTGLTRSVTFMQFSAFVKFNEEEIVELIKHRNKDVVMKKAKAWAEQLNVALYDNASEE
;
A
#
# COMPACT_ATOMS: atom_id res chain seq x y z
N MET A 1 -17.57 -13.58 34.53
CA MET A 1 -18.07 -13.38 33.14
C MET A 1 -18.15 -11.88 32.89
N SER A 2 -17.17 -11.33 32.18
CA SER A 2 -17.11 -9.90 31.82
C SER A 2 -16.61 -9.83 30.39
N SER A 3 -17.54 -9.87 29.44
CA SER A 3 -17.28 -9.61 28.03
C SER A 3 -16.99 -8.13 27.85
N SER A 4 -15.70 -7.81 27.67
CA SER A 4 -15.27 -6.50 27.18
C SER A 4 -15.94 -6.21 25.84
N PRO A 5 -16.52 -5.03 25.62
CA PRO A 5 -17.07 -4.68 24.31
C PRO A 5 -15.90 -4.57 23.33
N GLN A 6 -15.83 -5.50 22.38
CA GLN A 6 -15.00 -5.37 21.20
C GLN A 6 -15.50 -4.15 20.46
N ASN A 7 -14.79 -3.03 20.61
CA ASN A 7 -14.98 -1.83 19.83
C ASN A 7 -14.49 -2.17 18.41
N SER A 8 -15.34 -2.83 17.63
CA SER A 8 -15.11 -3.12 16.21
C SER A 8 -15.15 -1.79 15.49
N SER A 9 -13.98 -1.14 15.38
CA SER A 9 -13.82 0.02 14.52
C SER A 9 -14.24 -0.40 13.11
N GLN A 10 -15.42 0.04 12.67
CA GLN A 10 -16.04 -0.17 11.36
C GLN A 10 -15.31 0.61 10.24
N TYR A 11 -14.00 0.77 10.42
CA TYR A 11 -13.11 1.59 9.63
C TYR A 11 -11.81 0.81 9.44
N LEU A 12 -11.45 0.59 8.19
CA LEU A 12 -10.27 -0.16 7.79
C LEU A 12 -9.36 0.76 6.97
N ASP A 13 -8.14 1.03 7.46
CA ASP A 13 -7.08 1.73 6.73
C ASP A 13 -5.99 0.74 6.33
N VAL A 14 -5.86 0.51 5.03
CA VAL A 14 -4.84 -0.37 4.43
C VAL A 14 -3.82 0.46 3.69
N ARG A 15 -2.58 0.51 4.19
CA ARG A 15 -1.47 1.18 3.52
C ARG A 15 -0.73 0.23 2.58
N PHE A 16 -0.64 0.57 1.29
CA PHE A 16 0.12 -0.19 0.29
C PHE A 16 1.63 -0.02 0.43
N GLY A 17 2.06 1.04 1.12
CA GLY A 17 3.45 1.35 1.37
C GLY A 17 3.80 2.77 0.92
N SER A 18 5.09 2.98 0.68
CA SER A 18 5.59 4.24 0.16
C SER A 18 5.18 4.42 -1.31
N LEU A 19 4.77 5.64 -1.66
CA LEU A 19 4.49 6.07 -3.04
C LEU A 19 5.76 6.05 -3.89
N LEU A 20 6.91 6.35 -3.28
CA LEU A 20 8.18 6.47 -3.99
C LEU A 20 9.01 5.18 -3.92
N PRO A 21 9.73 4.83 -5.00
CA PRO A 21 10.65 3.70 -5.01
C PRO A 21 11.74 3.79 -3.94
N TRP A 22 12.26 2.64 -3.50
CA TRP A 22 13.30 2.56 -2.48
C TRP A 22 14.57 3.41 -2.77
N PRO A 23 15.07 3.54 -4.02
CA PRO A 23 16.19 4.44 -4.32
C PRO A 23 15.95 5.91 -3.95
N PHE A 24 14.70 6.40 -4.03
CA PHE A 24 14.39 7.77 -3.62
C PHE A 24 14.52 7.95 -2.10
N HIS A 25 14.18 6.93 -1.32
CA HIS A 25 14.36 6.96 0.14
C HIS A 25 15.84 7.02 0.50
N PHE A 26 16.65 6.22 -0.18
CA PHE A 26 18.11 6.24 0.00
C PHE A 26 18.69 7.62 -0.35
N MET A 27 18.27 8.21 -1.46
CA MET A 27 18.68 9.56 -1.84
C MET A 27 18.24 10.60 -0.81
N ALA A 28 17.00 10.50 -0.30
CA ALA A 28 16.49 11.40 0.72
C ALA A 28 17.31 11.33 2.02
N VAL A 29 17.80 10.14 2.41
CA VAL A 29 18.72 10.02 3.56
C VAL A 29 20.02 10.79 3.32
N ILE A 30 20.63 10.66 2.15
CA ILE A 30 21.89 11.37 1.82
C ILE A 30 21.65 12.88 1.84
N VAL A 31 20.59 13.35 1.19
CA VAL A 31 20.24 14.78 1.14
C VAL A 31 19.94 15.32 2.54
N LEU A 32 19.28 14.53 3.40
CA LEU A 32 18.99 14.91 4.78
C LEU A 32 20.28 15.11 5.59
N LEU A 33 21.27 14.22 5.42
CA LEU A 33 22.57 14.36 6.09
C LEU A 33 23.31 15.64 5.66
N ILE A 34 23.29 15.95 4.36
CA ILE A 34 23.87 17.19 3.83
C ILE A 34 23.14 18.42 4.41
N SER A 35 21.81 18.37 4.45
CA SER A 35 20.97 19.44 4.99
C SER A 35 21.30 19.76 6.45
N ILE A 36 21.49 18.74 7.29
CA ILE A 36 21.87 18.91 8.70
C ILE A 36 23.21 19.63 8.83
N GLY A 37 24.20 19.29 7.99
CA GLY A 37 25.50 19.97 7.99
C GLY A 37 25.45 21.44 7.55
N MET A 38 24.46 21.81 6.71
CA MET A 38 24.29 23.17 6.18
C MET A 38 23.42 24.07 7.06
N ILE A 39 22.82 23.56 8.14
CA ILE A 39 21.82 24.30 8.92
C ILE A 39 22.38 25.59 9.54
N THR A 40 23.67 25.61 9.86
CA THR A 40 24.35 26.77 10.47
C THR A 40 24.84 27.79 9.44
N THR A 41 25.16 27.37 8.22
CA THR A 41 25.71 28.24 7.17
C THR A 41 24.64 28.81 6.25
N HIS A 42 23.68 27.96 5.85
CA HIS A 42 22.62 28.32 4.91
C HIS A 42 21.27 27.73 5.37
N PRO A 43 20.67 28.30 6.43
CA PRO A 43 19.47 27.74 7.05
C PRO A 43 18.26 27.67 6.11
N TRP A 44 18.15 28.59 5.15
CA TRP A 44 17.06 28.60 4.18
C TRP A 44 17.15 27.43 3.18
N ILE A 45 18.36 27.10 2.69
CA ILE A 45 18.60 25.94 1.80
C ILE A 45 18.37 24.64 2.56
N ALA A 46 18.91 24.55 3.78
CA ALA A 46 18.70 23.40 4.66
C ALA A 46 17.21 23.17 4.95
N SER A 47 16.43 24.23 5.11
CA SER A 47 14.98 24.12 5.30
C SER A 47 14.28 23.52 4.08
N ILE A 48 14.64 23.95 2.86
CA ILE A 48 14.07 23.41 1.61
C ILE A 48 14.41 21.93 1.44
N PHE A 49 15.66 21.54 1.67
CA PHE A 49 16.07 20.14 1.55
C PHE A 49 15.44 19.25 2.61
N THR A 50 15.36 19.73 3.86
CA THR A 50 14.66 19.01 4.92
C THR A 50 13.19 18.79 4.57
N LEU A 51 12.52 19.82 4.04
CA LEU A 51 11.13 19.72 3.61
C LEU A 51 10.98 18.71 2.46
N ALA A 52 11.86 18.75 1.46
CA ALA A 52 11.85 17.77 0.36
C ALA A 52 12.07 16.32 0.85
N CYS A 53 12.98 16.10 1.80
CA CYS A 53 13.16 14.78 2.39
C CYS A 53 11.92 14.32 3.17
N LEU A 54 11.29 15.24 3.91
CA LEU A 54 10.06 14.96 4.63
C LEU A 54 8.92 14.58 3.67
N PHE A 55 8.83 15.22 2.50
CA PHE A 55 7.90 14.80 1.44
C PHE A 55 8.14 13.34 1.04
N VAL A 56 9.40 12.97 0.76
CA VAL A 56 9.73 11.61 0.32
C VAL A 56 9.34 10.56 1.37
N PHE A 57 9.61 10.83 2.65
CA PHE A 57 9.31 9.88 3.72
C PHE A 57 7.83 9.81 4.11
N THR A 58 7.07 10.89 3.87
CA THR A 58 5.65 10.96 4.26
C THR A 58 4.70 10.61 3.11
N ALA A 59 5.19 10.59 1.87
CA ALA A 59 4.45 10.19 0.68
C ALA A 59 4.11 8.69 0.72
N ALA A 60 2.85 8.38 0.96
CA ALA A 60 2.34 7.00 1.05
C ALA A 60 1.02 6.86 0.30
N GLU A 61 0.70 5.65 -0.11
CA GLU A 61 -0.59 5.31 -0.73
C GLU A 61 -1.32 4.26 0.11
N GLY A 62 -2.65 4.32 0.11
CA GLY A 62 -3.50 3.44 0.87
C GLY A 62 -4.94 3.42 0.37
N THR A 63 -5.71 2.49 0.92
CA THR A 63 -7.16 2.41 0.75
C THR A 63 -7.80 2.49 2.12
N GLU A 64 -8.79 3.35 2.25
CA GLU A 64 -9.67 3.41 3.41
C GLU A 64 -11.04 2.85 3.05
N ILE A 65 -11.61 2.05 3.94
CA ILE A 65 -12.94 1.49 3.82
C ILE A 65 -13.71 1.85 5.08
N ASP A 66 -14.81 2.58 4.91
CA ASP A 66 -15.75 2.96 5.97
C ASP A 66 -17.05 2.15 5.78
N LEU A 67 -17.29 1.21 6.70
CA LEU A 67 -18.47 0.35 6.67
C LEU A 67 -19.75 1.08 7.11
N GLN A 68 -19.64 2.18 7.87
CA GLN A 68 -20.80 2.95 8.33
C GLN A 68 -21.37 3.80 7.21
N LYS A 69 -20.47 4.47 6.47
CA LYS A 69 -20.83 5.28 5.31
C LYS A 69 -20.99 4.48 4.03
N LYS A 70 -20.62 3.20 4.08
CA LYS A 70 -20.48 2.31 2.93
C LYS A 70 -19.74 3.00 1.79
N ALA A 71 -18.57 3.54 2.12
CA ALA A 71 -17.73 4.23 1.16
C ALA A 71 -16.28 3.81 1.35
N PHE A 72 -15.56 3.69 0.24
CA PHE A 72 -14.11 3.50 0.25
C PHE A 72 -13.44 4.67 -0.47
N ARG A 73 -12.15 4.86 -0.21
CA ARG A 73 -11.32 5.76 -1.02
C ARG A 73 -9.93 5.21 -1.15
N GLU A 74 -9.38 5.27 -2.35
CA GLU A 74 -7.95 5.22 -2.55
C GLU A 74 -7.41 6.61 -2.22
N TYR A 75 -6.39 6.65 -1.35
CA TYR A 75 -5.80 7.91 -0.91
C TYR A 75 -4.31 7.93 -1.16
N THR A 76 -3.85 9.12 -1.54
CA THR A 76 -2.46 9.52 -1.45
C THR A 76 -2.28 10.36 -0.20
N SER A 77 -1.35 9.96 0.66
CA SER A 77 -0.96 10.69 1.87
C SER A 77 0.33 11.44 1.59
N ILE A 78 0.32 12.76 1.76
CA ILE A 78 1.51 13.62 1.69
C ILE A 78 1.54 14.45 2.97
N TYR A 79 2.66 14.48 3.69
CA TYR A 79 2.75 15.16 5.00
C TYR A 79 1.61 14.80 5.96
N PHE A 80 1.20 13.53 5.99
CA PHE A 80 0.06 13.01 6.77
C PHE A 80 -1.33 13.55 6.36
N VAL A 81 -1.42 14.36 5.31
CA VAL A 81 -2.67 14.80 4.71
C VAL A 81 -3.08 13.79 3.64
N LYS A 82 -4.26 13.20 3.79
CA LYS A 82 -4.80 12.19 2.87
C LYS A 82 -5.72 12.84 1.85
N THR A 83 -5.38 12.71 0.58
CA THR A 83 -6.17 13.18 -0.57
C THR A 83 -6.68 11.98 -1.35
N GLY A 84 -7.98 11.95 -1.65
CA GLY A 84 -8.63 10.84 -2.36
C GLY A 84 -10.14 11.04 -2.40
N GLY A 85 -10.78 10.59 -3.49
CA GLY A 85 -12.23 10.66 -3.67
C GLY A 85 -12.92 9.49 -2.97
N TRP A 86 -14.02 9.77 -2.26
CA TRP A 86 -14.86 8.72 -1.70
C TRP A 86 -15.77 8.15 -2.77
N VAL A 87 -15.75 6.82 -2.92
CA VAL A 87 -16.62 6.04 -3.80
C VAL A 87 -17.55 5.22 -2.89
N GLY A 88 -18.86 5.33 -3.13
CA GLY A 88 -19.86 4.57 -2.39
C GLY A 88 -19.92 3.13 -2.89
N PHE A 89 -20.23 2.19 -1.99
CA PHE A 89 -20.48 0.79 -2.34
C PHE A 89 -21.71 0.28 -1.59
N ASP A 90 -22.44 -0.68 -2.14
CA ASP A 90 -23.62 -1.23 -1.46
C ASP A 90 -23.28 -2.36 -0.49
N THR A 91 -22.49 -3.31 -0.97
CA THR A 91 -22.07 -4.53 -0.25
C THR A 91 -20.66 -4.93 -0.63
N ILE A 92 -19.96 -5.55 0.33
CA ILE A 92 -18.66 -6.18 0.12
C ILE A 92 -18.93 -7.66 -0.13
N GLU A 93 -18.60 -8.15 -1.32
CA GLU A 93 -18.87 -9.55 -1.67
C GLU A 93 -17.89 -10.48 -0.96
N LYS A 94 -16.59 -10.20 -1.10
CA LYS A 94 -15.53 -11.09 -0.63
C LYS A 94 -14.17 -10.41 -0.58
N VAL A 95 -13.31 -10.96 0.28
CA VAL A 95 -11.86 -10.77 0.23
C VAL A 95 -11.27 -12.00 -0.45
N TYR A 96 -10.37 -11.83 -1.42
CA TYR A 96 -9.69 -12.97 -2.04
C TYR A 96 -8.21 -12.72 -2.24
N VAL A 97 -7.42 -13.79 -2.14
CA VAL A 97 -5.98 -13.77 -2.39
C VAL A 97 -5.70 -14.47 -3.70
N ASN A 98 -5.04 -13.78 -4.62
CA ASN A 98 -4.66 -14.31 -5.92
C ASN A 98 -3.14 -14.42 -6.06
N ARG A 99 -2.71 -15.38 -6.88
CA ARG A 99 -1.32 -15.60 -7.26
C ARG A 99 -1.08 -14.98 -8.64
N ASN A 100 -0.33 -13.89 -8.67
CA ASN A 100 0.02 -13.16 -9.88
C ASN A 100 1.45 -13.51 -10.35
N LYS A 101 1.59 -13.82 -11.65
CA LYS A 101 2.91 -13.99 -12.29
C LYS A 101 3.36 -12.63 -12.82
N VAL A 102 4.39 -12.05 -12.22
CA VAL A 102 4.95 -10.78 -12.68
C VAL A 102 6.18 -11.07 -13.54
N ARG A 103 6.11 -10.69 -14.82
CA ARG A 103 7.23 -10.79 -15.76
C ARG A 103 7.92 -9.43 -15.85
N GLN A 104 9.16 -9.34 -15.38
CA GLN A 104 9.99 -8.16 -15.61
C GLN A 104 10.92 -8.43 -16.78
N ASN A 105 10.77 -7.62 -17.83
CA ASN A 105 11.70 -7.62 -18.96
C ASN A 105 12.78 -6.58 -18.69
N MET A 106 14.00 -7.03 -18.42
CA MET A 106 15.15 -6.14 -18.40
C MET A 106 15.71 -6.10 -19.83
N ASN A 107 15.69 -4.92 -20.44
CA ASN A 107 16.35 -4.66 -21.71
C ASN A 107 17.68 -3.95 -21.42
N PRO A 108 18.80 -4.68 -21.26
CA PRO A 108 20.09 -4.05 -21.08
C PRO A 108 20.48 -3.33 -22.38
N SER A 109 20.58 -2.00 -22.32
CA SER A 109 20.81 -1.09 -23.44
C SER A 109 22.12 -1.31 -24.23
N ARG A 110 22.96 -2.28 -23.83
CA ARG A 110 24.28 -2.54 -24.42
C ARG A 110 24.55 -3.97 -24.88
N THR A 111 23.69 -4.95 -24.61
CA THR A 111 24.00 -6.38 -24.88
C THR A 111 22.99 -7.12 -25.76
N GLY A 112 21.89 -6.49 -26.20
CA GLY A 112 20.92 -7.09 -27.14
C GLY A 112 20.15 -8.33 -26.63
N LEU A 113 20.54 -8.89 -25.49
CA LEU A 113 19.91 -10.03 -24.83
C LEU A 113 18.84 -9.53 -23.86
N THR A 114 17.56 -9.68 -24.25
CA THR A 114 16.43 -9.44 -23.34
C THR A 114 16.41 -10.56 -22.30
N ARG A 115 16.62 -10.23 -21.03
CA ARG A 115 16.49 -11.19 -19.93
C ARG A 115 15.15 -10.95 -19.25
N SER A 116 14.21 -11.88 -19.43
CA SER A 116 12.95 -11.87 -18.68
C SER A 116 13.10 -12.67 -17.40
N VAL A 117 12.89 -12.03 -16.26
CA VAL A 117 12.79 -12.71 -14.96
C VAL A 117 11.33 -12.75 -14.57
N THR A 118 10.80 -13.95 -14.37
CA THR A 118 9.44 -14.17 -13.87
C THR A 118 9.52 -14.47 -12.39
N PHE A 119 8.76 -13.73 -11.57
CA PHE A 119 8.61 -14.04 -10.15
C PHE A 119 7.12 -14.10 -9.77
N MET A 120 6.86 -14.87 -8.72
CA MET A 120 5.53 -15.04 -8.16
C MET A 120 5.24 -13.91 -7.16
N GLN A 121 4.06 -13.33 -7.24
CA GLN A 121 3.59 -12.29 -6.34
C GLN A 121 2.18 -12.63 -5.87
N PHE A 122 1.94 -12.64 -4.57
CA PHE A 122 0.63 -12.86 -3.99
C PHE A 122 -0.02 -11.51 -3.72
N SER A 123 -1.28 -11.34 -4.12
CA SER A 123 -2.00 -10.08 -3.95
C SER A 123 -3.38 -10.34 -3.36
N ALA A 124 -3.77 -9.59 -2.34
CA ALA A 124 -5.12 -9.65 -1.78
C ALA A 124 -5.97 -8.53 -2.38
N PHE A 125 -7.23 -8.84 -2.62
CA PHE A 125 -8.22 -7.93 -3.21
C PHE A 125 -9.51 -7.95 -2.39
N VAL A 126 -10.23 -6.84 -2.43
CA VAL A 126 -11.63 -6.76 -2.01
C VAL A 126 -12.47 -6.56 -3.26
N LYS A 127 -13.51 -7.38 -3.41
CA LYS A 127 -14.51 -7.22 -4.45
C LYS A 127 -15.77 -6.58 -3.87
N PHE A 128 -16.17 -5.46 -4.44
CA PHE A 128 -17.45 -4.83 -4.21
C PHE A 128 -18.46 -5.30 -5.26
N ASN A 129 -19.75 -5.16 -4.99
CA ASN A 129 -20.84 -5.68 -5.82
C ASN A 129 -20.91 -5.07 -7.24
N GLU A 130 -20.32 -3.88 -7.44
CA GLU A 130 -20.35 -3.12 -8.70
C GLU A 130 -19.12 -3.34 -9.59
N GLU A 131 -18.61 -4.58 -9.68
CA GLU A 131 -17.36 -4.93 -10.41
C GLU A 131 -16.08 -4.22 -9.95
N GLU A 132 -16.17 -3.29 -9.00
CA GLU A 132 -15.01 -2.61 -8.43
C GLU A 132 -14.20 -3.58 -7.57
N ILE A 133 -12.95 -3.77 -8.02
CA ILE A 133 -11.96 -4.60 -7.36
C ILE A 133 -10.85 -3.68 -6.90
N VAL A 134 -10.64 -3.63 -5.59
CA VAL A 134 -9.56 -2.85 -5.00
C VAL A 134 -8.48 -3.82 -4.50
N GLU A 135 -7.27 -3.70 -5.03
CA GLU A 135 -6.10 -4.38 -4.45
C GLU A 135 -5.92 -3.86 -3.03
N LEU A 136 -5.60 -4.72 -2.04
CA LEU A 136 -5.33 -4.31 -0.65
C LEU A 136 -3.84 -4.46 -0.28
N ILE A 137 -3.17 -5.48 -0.80
CA ILE A 137 -1.73 -5.65 -0.60
C ILE A 137 -1.16 -6.56 -1.68
N LYS A 138 0.10 -6.30 -2.01
CA LYS A 138 0.96 -7.20 -2.77
C LYS A 138 2.20 -7.56 -1.97
N HIS A 139 2.56 -8.84 -1.98
CA HIS A 139 3.80 -9.30 -1.37
C HIS A 139 4.31 -10.59 -2.02
N ARG A 140 5.63 -10.84 -1.96
CA ARG A 140 6.23 -12.08 -2.49
C ARG A 140 5.93 -13.31 -1.64
N ASN A 141 5.67 -13.11 -0.36
CA ASN A 141 5.38 -14.18 0.61
C ASN A 141 3.86 -14.33 0.80
N LYS A 142 3.32 -15.52 0.50
CA LYS A 142 1.90 -15.88 0.66
C LYS A 142 1.42 -15.74 2.11
N ASP A 143 2.21 -16.18 3.09
CA ASP A 143 1.80 -16.22 4.49
C ASP A 143 1.52 -14.82 5.04
N VAL A 144 2.33 -13.84 4.61
CA VAL A 144 2.17 -12.44 4.99
C VAL A 144 0.85 -11.87 4.43
N VAL A 145 0.54 -12.20 3.18
CA VAL A 145 -0.70 -11.76 2.52
C VAL A 145 -1.91 -12.44 3.16
N MET A 146 -1.86 -13.75 3.37
CA MET A 146 -2.94 -14.53 3.97
C MET A 146 -3.25 -14.08 5.40
N LYS A 147 -2.21 -13.82 6.22
CA LYS A 147 -2.40 -13.34 7.59
C LYS A 147 -3.13 -11.99 7.63
N LYS A 148 -2.78 -11.07 6.74
CA LYS A 148 -3.45 -9.76 6.64
C LYS A 148 -4.85 -9.88 6.04
N ALA A 149 -5.02 -10.66 4.98
CA ALA A 149 -6.31 -10.89 4.34
C ALA A 149 -7.32 -11.53 5.31
N LYS A 150 -6.87 -12.47 6.15
CA LYS A 150 -7.70 -13.04 7.21
C LYS A 150 -8.15 -11.99 8.23
N ALA A 151 -7.24 -11.14 8.70
CA ALA A 151 -7.59 -10.06 9.61
C ALA A 151 -8.61 -9.08 9.01
N TRP A 152 -8.49 -8.76 7.71
CA TRP A 152 -9.45 -7.90 7.02
C TRP A 152 -10.80 -8.58 6.78
N ALA A 153 -10.80 -9.86 6.40
CA ALA A 153 -12.03 -10.63 6.23
C ALA A 153 -12.84 -10.72 7.54
N GLU A 154 -12.15 -10.90 8.66
CA GLU A 154 -12.76 -10.88 10.00
C GLU A 154 -13.31 -9.48 10.35
N GLN A 155 -12.58 -8.40 10.05
CA GLN A 155 -13.03 -7.03 10.31
C GLN A 155 -14.22 -6.60 9.44
N LEU A 156 -14.22 -7.02 8.18
CA LEU A 156 -15.28 -6.72 7.22
C LEU A 156 -16.47 -7.70 7.32
N ASN A 157 -16.33 -8.76 8.11
CA ASN A 157 -17.30 -9.85 8.25
C ASN A 157 -17.70 -10.48 6.90
N VAL A 158 -16.71 -10.77 6.05
CA VAL A 158 -16.90 -11.35 4.71
C VAL A 158 -16.08 -12.62 4.53
N ALA A 159 -16.48 -13.45 3.56
CA ALA A 159 -15.76 -14.67 3.23
C ALA A 159 -14.37 -14.38 2.64
N LEU A 160 -13.36 -15.13 3.09
CA LEU A 160 -12.02 -15.15 2.54
C LEU A 160 -11.88 -16.30 1.53
N TYR A 161 -11.50 -15.99 0.30
CA TYR A 161 -11.19 -16.98 -0.73
C TYR A 161 -9.69 -17.04 -1.00
N ASP A 162 -9.09 -18.22 -0.90
CA ASP A 162 -7.71 -18.46 -1.33
C ASP A 162 -7.72 -19.02 -2.75
N ASN A 163 -7.47 -18.15 -3.74
CA ASN A 163 -7.31 -18.53 -5.14
C ASN A 163 -5.83 -18.74 -5.49
N ALA A 164 -4.94 -18.77 -4.49
CA ALA A 164 -3.50 -18.88 -4.68
C ALA A 164 -2.97 -20.33 -4.54
N SER A 165 -3.84 -21.32 -4.31
CA SER A 165 -3.55 -22.75 -4.41
C SER A 165 -3.45 -23.19 -5.87
N GLU A 166 -2.42 -23.99 -6.17
CA GLU A 166 -2.16 -24.58 -7.48
C GLU A 166 -3.29 -25.52 -7.89
N GLU A 167 -3.84 -25.31 -9.10
CA GLU A 167 -4.05 -26.43 -10.03
C GLU A 167 -2.68 -26.83 -10.62
#